data_AF-A0A855X8K8-F1
#
_entry.id   AF-A0A855X8K8-F1
#
_cell.length_a   1.000
_cell.length_b   1.000
_cell.length_c   1.000
_cell.angle_alpha   90.00
_cell.angle_beta   90.00
_cell.angle_gamma   90.00
#
_symmetry.space_group_name_H-M   'P 1'
#
loop_
_entity.id
_entity.type
_entity.pdbx_description
1 polymer ?
#
loop_
_entity_poly.entity_id
_entity_poly.type
_entity_poly.pdbx_seq_one_letter_code
_entity_poly.pdbx_strand_id
1 'polypeptide(L)' 'MNSVPAIPEYNYLHYPKGLKSWLLTRDHKRIGVMYFVAIMTFFVAGGLLAIAMRTELLSPHGLMMSS' A
#
# COMPACT_ATOMS: atom_id res chain seq x y z
N MET A 1 -0.17 32.81 -37.69
CA MET A 1 -0.09 31.36 -37.39
C MET A 1 -0.65 31.18 -35.98
N ASN A 2 -1.84 30.61 -35.85
CA ASN A 2 -2.58 30.59 -34.58
C ASN A 2 -1.88 29.73 -33.51
N SER A 3 -1.67 30.26 -32.31
CA SER A 3 -1.20 29.50 -31.15
C SER A 3 -2.35 28.62 -30.65
N VAL A 4 -2.33 27.33 -31.01
CA VAL A 4 -3.24 26.33 -30.46
C VAL A 4 -3.13 26.38 -28.93
N PRO A 5 -4.24 26.60 -28.18
CA PRO A 5 -4.19 26.59 -26.73
C PRO A 5 -3.78 25.18 -26.28
N ALA A 6 -2.73 25.10 -25.45
CA ALA A 6 -2.34 23.84 -24.83
C ALA A 6 -3.53 23.32 -24.00
N ILE A 7 -4.14 22.22 -24.43
CA ILE A 7 -5.22 21.58 -23.67
C ILE A 7 -4.56 21.05 -22.39
N PRO A 8 -5.03 21.41 -21.20
CA PRO A 8 -4.49 20.83 -19.97
C PRO A 8 -4.70 19.32 -20.02
N GLU A 9 -3.59 18.56 -20.03
CA GLU A 9 -3.62 17.11 -20.01
C GLU A 9 -4.15 16.65 -18.64
N TYR A 10 -5.43 16.29 -18.57
CA TYR A 10 -6.05 15.80 -17.35
C TYR A 10 -5.52 14.39 -17.02
N ASN A 11 -4.39 14.32 -16.32
CA ASN A 11 -3.84 13.06 -15.82
C ASN A 11 -4.60 12.60 -14.57
N TYR A 12 -5.38 11.54 -14.74
CA TYR A 12 -6.18 10.89 -13.70
C TYR A 12 -5.35 10.37 -12.51
N LEU A 13 -4.03 10.28 -12.61
CA LEU A 13 -3.16 9.96 -11.47
C LEU A 13 -2.86 11.19 -10.60
N HIS A 14 -2.82 12.39 -11.19
CA HIS A 14 -2.41 13.64 -10.53
C HIS A 14 -3.59 14.51 -10.06
N TYR A 15 -4.78 14.31 -10.63
CA TYR A 15 -5.97 15.09 -10.33
C TYR A 15 -7.15 14.13 -10.10
N PRO A 16 -7.86 14.16 -8.95
CA PRO A 16 -7.87 15.18 -7.89
C PRO A 16 -6.84 14.91 -6.78
N LYS A 17 -6.41 15.99 -6.10
CA LYS A 17 -5.38 15.96 -5.06
C LYS A 17 -6.02 15.64 -3.70
N GLY A 18 -5.45 14.65 -2.98
CA GLY A 18 -5.72 14.42 -1.55
C GLY A 18 -6.25 13.02 -1.20
N LEU A 19 -5.93 12.58 0.03
CA LEU A 19 -6.36 11.29 0.59
C LEU A 19 -7.88 11.12 0.56
N LYS A 20 -8.66 12.18 0.84
CA LYS A 20 -10.13 12.15 0.76
C LYS A 20 -10.63 11.84 -0.66
N SER A 21 -9.99 12.37 -1.69
CA SER A 21 -10.37 12.08 -3.09
C SER A 21 -10.04 10.65 -3.51
N TRP A 22 -9.02 10.05 -2.92
CA TRP A 22 -8.66 8.66 -3.17
C TRP A 22 -9.56 7.70 -2.38
N LEU A 23 -9.84 7.98 -1.10
CA LEU A 23 -10.65 7.13 -0.24
C LEU A 23 -12.14 7.12 -0.66
N LEU A 24 -12.66 8.24 -1.17
CA LEU A 24 -14.05 8.39 -1.62
C LEU A 24 -14.20 8.21 -3.14
N THR A 25 -13.20 7.66 -3.83
CA THR A 25 -13.28 7.43 -5.28
C THR A 25 -14.14 6.20 -5.60
N ARG A 26 -14.88 6.24 -6.73
CA ARG A 26 -15.59 5.08 -7.30
C ARG A 26 -14.82 4.40 -8.44
N ASP A 27 -13.61 4.85 -8.74
CA ASP A 27 -12.78 4.27 -9.78
C ASP A 27 -12.18 2.93 -9.32
N HIS A 28 -12.60 1.83 -9.95
CA HIS A 28 -12.13 0.48 -9.66
C HIS A 28 -10.61 0.31 -9.83
N LYS A 29 -9.96 1.08 -10.72
CA LYS A 29 -8.51 1.04 -10.90
C LYS A 29 -7.79 1.61 -9.67
N ARG A 30 -8.29 2.74 -9.15
CA ARG A 30 -7.75 3.37 -7.94
C ARG A 30 -7.99 2.52 -6.70
N ILE A 31 -9.18 1.95 -6.57
CA ILE A 31 -9.52 1.02 -5.49
C ILE A 31 -8.58 -0.20 -5.52
N GLY A 32 -8.34 -0.78 -6.70
CA GLY A 32 -7.40 -1.88 -6.88
C GLY A 32 -5.99 -1.56 -6.39
N VAL A 33 -5.46 -0.38 -6.74
CA VAL A 33 -4.12 0.06 -6.27
C VAL A 33 -4.08 0.25 -4.76
N MET A 34 -5.11 0.86 -4.16
CA MET A 34 -5.17 1.04 -2.69
C MET A 34 -5.16 -0.31 -1.96
N TYR A 35 -5.97 -1.27 -2.44
CA TYR A 35 -6.00 -2.62 -1.87
C TYR A 35 -4.68 -3.35 -2.07
N PHE A 36 -4.07 -3.26 -3.26
CA PHE A 36 -2.76 -3.88 -3.52
C PHE A 36 -1.71 -3.37 -2.54
N VAL A 37 -1.59 -2.05 -2.36
CA VAL A 37 -0.64 -1.45 -1.40
C VAL A 37 -0.95 -1.89 0.03
N ALA A 38 -2.22 -1.90 0.45
CA ALA A 38 -2.62 -2.34 1.78
C ALA A 38 -2.24 -3.81 2.03
N ILE A 39 -2.58 -4.70 1.09
CA ILE A 39 -2.30 -6.13 1.18
C ILE A 39 -0.80 -6.38 1.20
N MET A 40 0.00 -5.73 0.34
CA MET A 40 1.46 -5.87 0.35
C MET A 40 2.06 -5.40 1.69
N THR A 41 1.54 -4.32 2.27
CA THR A 41 2.00 -3.82 3.57
C THR A 41 1.74 -4.83 4.70
N PHE A 42 0.50 -5.35 4.79
CA PHE A 42 0.16 -6.34 5.81
C PHE A 42 0.80 -7.70 5.56
N PHE A 43 1.04 -8.07 4.30
CA PHE A 43 1.76 -9.29 3.94
C PHE A 43 3.20 -9.24 4.47
N VAL A 44 3.91 -8.13 4.28
CA VAL A 44 5.27 -7.97 4.82
C VAL A 44 5.25 -7.96 6.35
N ALA A 45 4.35 -7.19 6.97
CA ALA A 45 4.23 -7.14 8.43
C ALA A 45 3.90 -8.52 9.04
N GLY A 46 2.92 -9.23 8.46
CA GLY A 46 2.55 -10.59 8.86
C GLY A 46 3.67 -11.60 8.60
N GLY A 47 4.41 -11.47 7.50
CA GLY A 47 5.57 -12.29 7.19
C GLY A 47 6.69 -12.12 8.22
N LEU A 48 6.98 -10.88 8.62
CA LEU A 48 7.96 -10.59 9.67
C LEU A 48 7.53 -11.19 11.02
N LEU A 49 6.25 -11.05 11.39
CA LEU A 49 5.71 -11.66 12.61
C LEU A 49 5.75 -13.20 12.55
N ALA A 50 5.45 -13.80 11.39
CA ALA A 50 5.53 -15.24 11.20
C ALA A 50 6.97 -15.76 11.33
N ILE A 51 7.96 -15.02 10.79
CA ILE A 51 9.37 -15.33 10.97
C ILE A 51 9.76 -15.22 12.45
N ALA A 52 9.35 -14.15 13.14
CA ALA A 52 9.64 -13.97 14.57
C ALA A 52 9.06 -15.11 15.43
N MET A 53 7.81 -15.51 15.18
CA MET A 53 7.20 -16.67 15.84
C MET A 53 7.95 -17.97 15.54
N ARG A 54 8.38 -18.13 14.28
CA ARG A 54 9.17 -19.31 13.89
C ARG A 54 10.52 -19.33 14.58
N THR A 55 11.18 -18.18 14.75
CA THR A 55 12.46 -18.09 15.47
C THR A 55 12.33 -18.42 16.95
N GLU A 56 11.22 -18.05 17.60
CA GLU A 56 10.95 -18.47 18.99
C GLU A 56 10.79 -19.99 19.10
N LEU A 57 10.08 -20.62 18.16
CA LEU A 57 9.82 -22.07 18.17
C LEU A 57 11.04 -22.94 17.82
N LEU A 58 12.13 -22.36 17.32
CA LEU A 58 13.37 -23.12 17.05
C LEU A 58 14.06 -23.59 18.34
N SER A 59 13.78 -22.96 19.48
CA SER A 59 14.29 -23.35 20.79
C SER A 59 13.12 -23.77 21.69
N PRO A 60 13.18 -24.93 22.37
CA PRO A 60 12.11 -25.37 23.28
C PRO A 60 11.90 -24.46 24.49
N HIS A 61 12.88 -23.61 24.84
CA HIS A 61 12.75 -22.61 25.90
C HIS A 61 12.31 -21.21 25.42
N GLY A 62 12.18 -20.99 24.09
CA GLY A 62 12.10 -19.65 23.51
C GLY A 62 13.47 -18.96 23.49
N LEU A 63 13.77 -18.18 22.45
CA LEU A 63 15.07 -17.51 22.31
C LEU A 63 15.05 -16.09 22.89
N MET A 64 13.91 -15.39 22.84
CA MET A 64 13.78 -14.03 23.38
C MET A 64 13.00 -13.95 24.70
N MET A 65 12.15 -14.93 25.00
CA MET A 65 11.25 -14.91 26.17
C MET A 65 11.77 -15.70 27.37
N SER A 66 12.93 -16.36 27.27
CA SER A 66 13.48 -17.23 28.32
C SER A 66 14.43 -16.52 29.30
N SER A 67 14.50 -15.19 29.29
CA SER A 67 15.32 -14.39 30.22
C SER A 67 14.56 -14.01 31.48
#